data_AF-A0A4R2QU30-F1
#
_entry.id   AF-A0A4R2QU30-F1
#
_cell.length_a   1.000
_cell.length_b   1.000
_cell.length_c   1.000
_cell.angle_alpha   90.00
_cell.angle_beta   90.00
_cell.angle_gamma   90.00
#
_symmetry.space_group_name_H-M   'P 1'
#
loop_
_entity.id
_entity.type
_entity.pdbx_description
1 polymer ?
#
loop_
_entity_poly.entity_id
_entity_poly.type
_entity_poly.pdbx_seq_one_letter_code
_entity_poly.pdbx_strand_id
1 'polypeptide(L)'
;MPDFHKDMDITKNIRMIEWLKAELLDNVSGLFRGFLKGTESVLLEHLANIVVLTYMLARRCGIDFHELERSVVEKVDHGIETGHQSETWYGDLSGLKEHMKRRR
;
A
#
# COMPACT_ATOMS: atom_id res chain seq x y z
N MET A 1 -37.77 12.89 -1.22
CA MET A 1 -37.42 11.72 -0.39
C MET A 1 -35.91 11.55 -0.48
N PRO A 2 -35.16 11.55 0.63
CA PRO A 2 -33.74 11.19 0.60
C PRO A 2 -33.58 9.75 0.09
N ASP A 3 -32.51 9.49 -0.66
CA ASP A 3 -32.24 8.17 -1.25
C ASP A 3 -31.59 7.25 -0.20
N PHE A 4 -32.42 6.48 0.50
CA PHE A 4 -32.00 5.52 1.53
C PHE A 4 -30.97 4.49 1.03
N HIS A 5 -30.96 4.14 -0.26
CA HIS A 5 -29.99 3.19 -0.82
C HIS A 5 -28.58 3.82 -0.87
N LYS A 6 -28.50 5.07 -1.32
CA LYS A 6 -27.25 5.83 -1.37
C LYS A 6 -26.65 6.02 0.02
N ASP A 7 -27.47 6.35 1.02
CA ASP A 7 -27.01 6.53 2.41
C ASP A 7 -26.50 5.22 3.03
N MET A 8 -27.13 4.09 2.68
CA MET A 8 -26.69 2.76 3.12
C MET A 8 -25.34 2.36 2.51
N ASP A 9 -25.11 2.66 1.23
CA ASP A 9 -23.85 2.36 0.54
C ASP A 9 -22.68 3.22 1.06
N ILE A 10 -22.95 4.50 1.38
CA ILE A 10 -21.97 5.37 2.05
C ILE A 10 -21.59 4.80 3.42
N THR A 11 -22.58 4.38 4.21
CA THR A 11 -22.35 3.79 5.54
C THR A 11 -21.51 2.52 5.46
N LYS A 12 -21.79 1.64 4.50
CA LYS A 12 -20.99 0.43 4.26
C LYS A 12 -19.55 0.77 3.85
N ASN A 13 -19.36 1.78 3.01
CA ASN A 13 -18.04 2.21 2.58
C ASN A 13 -17.20 2.74 3.75
N ILE A 14 -17.80 3.56 4.62
CA ILE A 14 -17.13 4.07 5.83
C ILE A 14 -16.72 2.91 6.74
N ARG A 15 -17.63 1.98 7.02
CA ARG A 15 -17.30 0.79 7.86
C ARG A 15 -16.17 -0.04 7.26
N MET A 16 -16.16 -0.20 5.94
CA MET A 16 -15.10 -0.92 5.24
C MET A 16 -13.76 -0.19 5.37
N ILE A 17 -13.73 1.14 5.26
CA ILE A 17 -12.52 1.95 5.46
C ILE A 17 -11.99 1.78 6.89
N GLU A 18 -12.87 1.87 7.90
CA GLU A 18 -12.47 1.68 9.29
C GLU A 18 -11.87 0.29 9.54
N TRP A 19 -12.51 -0.76 9.02
CA TRP A 19 -11.98 -2.11 9.12
C TRP A 19 -10.62 -2.26 8.43
N LEU A 20 -10.48 -1.77 7.19
CA LEU A 20 -9.22 -1.81 6.45
C LEU A 20 -8.07 -1.09 7.15
N LYS A 21 -8.35 0.03 7.84
CA LYS A 21 -7.35 0.74 8.64
C LYS A 21 -6.88 -0.10 9.84
N ALA A 22 -7.80 -0.79 10.51
CA ALA A 22 -7.46 -1.67 11.62
C ALA A 22 -6.60 -2.87 11.14
N GLU A 23 -6.97 -3.50 10.03
CA GLU A 23 -6.19 -4.58 9.42
C GLU A 23 -4.80 -4.12 8.96
N LEU A 24 -4.70 -2.91 8.41
CA LEU A 24 -3.41 -2.34 8.02
C LEU A 24 -2.51 -2.17 9.25
N LEU A 25 -3.06 -1.65 10.35
CA LEU A 25 -2.32 -1.51 11.61
C LEU A 25 -1.88 -2.87 12.17
N ASP A 26 -2.72 -3.89 12.12
CA ASP A 26 -2.35 -5.22 12.62
C ASP A 26 -1.25 -5.87 11.76
N ASN A 27 -1.28 -5.69 10.43
CA ASN A 27 -0.21 -6.17 9.56
C ASN A 27 1.12 -5.43 9.77
N VAL A 28 1.08 -4.12 10.05
CA VAL A 28 2.29 -3.38 10.46
C VAL A 28 2.81 -3.91 11.80
N SER A 29 1.93 -4.20 12.75
CA SER A 29 2.30 -4.82 14.03
C SER A 29 2.92 -6.21 13.83
N GLY A 30 2.34 -7.02 12.96
CA GLY A 30 2.84 -8.33 12.57
C GLY A 30 4.21 -8.27 11.91
N LEU A 31 4.42 -7.32 11.01
CA LEU A 31 5.71 -7.06 10.38
C LEU A 31 6.81 -6.80 11.43
N PHE A 32 6.55 -5.93 12.41
CA PHE A 32 7.51 -5.66 13.49
C PHE A 32 7.80 -6.87 14.36
N ARG A 33 6.78 -7.69 14.66
CA ARG A 33 6.99 -8.97 15.35
C ARG A 33 7.82 -9.95 14.52
N GLY A 34 7.64 -9.96 13.20
CA GLY A 34 8.42 -10.78 12.27
C GLY A 34 9.92 -10.43 12.33
N PHE A 35 10.26 -9.14 12.37
CA PHE A 35 11.65 -8.69 12.51
C PHE A 35 12.29 -9.16 13.82
N LEU A 36 11.55 -9.21 14.91
CA LEU A 36 12.05 -9.69 16.20
C LEU A 36 12.31 -11.21 16.21
N LYS A 37 11.52 -11.97 15.45
CA LYS A 37 11.58 -13.44 15.43
C LYS A 37 12.48 -14.00 14.32
N GLY A 38 12.91 -13.18 13.36
CA GLY A 38 13.79 -13.57 12.26
C GLY A 38 13.15 -14.47 11.21
N THR A 39 11.81 -14.48 11.10
CA THR A 39 11.07 -15.36 10.20
C THR A 39 10.74 -14.66 8.88
N GLU A 40 11.55 -14.89 7.84
CA GLU A 40 11.39 -14.27 6.51
C GLU A 40 9.99 -14.49 5.90
N SER A 41 9.42 -15.68 6.05
CA SER A 41 8.07 -15.98 5.53
C SER A 41 6.99 -15.09 6.14
N VAL A 42 7.09 -14.78 7.43
CA VAL A 42 6.16 -13.88 8.15
C VAL A 42 6.34 -12.44 7.70
N LEU A 43 7.59 -12.03 7.40
CA LEU A 43 7.85 -10.71 6.84
C LEU A 43 7.18 -10.57 5.47
N LEU A 44 7.39 -11.56 4.58
CA LEU A 44 6.80 -11.55 3.25
C LEU A 44 5.26 -11.55 3.30
N GLU A 45 4.67 -12.34 4.18
CA GLU A 45 3.21 -12.39 4.39
C GLU A 45 2.65 -11.02 4.77
N HIS A 46 3.19 -10.37 5.79
CA HIS A 46 2.70 -9.05 6.22
C HIS A 46 2.98 -7.95 5.21
N LEU A 47 4.12 -7.98 4.51
CA LEU A 47 4.41 -7.04 3.42
C LEU A 47 3.39 -7.19 2.27
N ALA A 48 3.08 -8.42 1.86
CA ALA A 48 2.10 -8.68 0.82
C ALA A 48 0.68 -8.21 1.23
N ASN A 49 0.28 -8.47 2.47
CA ASN A 49 -1.00 -8.01 3.00
C ASN A 49 -1.10 -6.48 3.03
N ILE A 50 -0.04 -5.78 3.43
CA ILE A 50 0.01 -4.31 3.40
C ILE A 50 -0.22 -3.78 1.97
N VAL A 51 0.41 -4.40 0.97
CA VAL A 51 0.19 -4.02 -0.44
C VAL A 51 -1.27 -4.20 -0.84
N VAL A 52 -1.88 -5.35 -0.53
CA VAL A 52 -3.31 -5.59 -0.86
C VAL A 52 -4.22 -4.59 -0.14
N LEU A 53 -4.01 -4.34 1.14
CA LEU A 53 -4.83 -3.44 1.95
C LEU A 53 -4.74 -1.99 1.46
N THR A 54 -3.57 -1.53 0.99
CA THR A 54 -3.42 -0.18 0.43
C THR A 54 -4.19 0.00 -0.88
N TYR A 55 -4.20 -0.99 -1.77
CA TYR A 55 -5.06 -0.98 -2.96
C TYR A 55 -6.56 -0.97 -2.61
N MET A 56 -6.97 -1.80 -1.65
CA MET A 56 -8.36 -1.82 -1.20
C MET A 56 -8.79 -0.48 -0.61
N LEU A 57 -7.96 0.13 0.24
CA LEU A 57 -8.20 1.46 0.81
C LEU A 57 -8.32 2.52 -0.28
N ALA A 58 -7.39 2.57 -1.24
CA ALA A 58 -7.45 3.50 -2.37
C ALA A 58 -8.81 3.43 -3.08
N ARG A 59 -9.26 2.21 -3.42
CA ARG A 59 -10.56 2.00 -4.07
C ARG A 59 -11.74 2.47 -3.23
N ARG A 60 -11.71 2.29 -1.90
CA ARG A 60 -12.78 2.79 -1.00
C ARG A 60 -12.77 4.30 -0.86
N CYS A 61 -11.61 4.94 -1.05
CA CYS A 61 -11.43 6.38 -1.07
C CYS A 61 -11.73 7.03 -2.44
N GLY A 62 -12.11 6.24 -3.44
CA GLY A 62 -12.40 6.73 -4.79
C GLY A 62 -11.17 6.91 -5.68
N ILE A 63 -10.01 6.39 -5.26
CA ILE A 63 -8.77 6.36 -6.03
C ILE A 63 -8.73 5.03 -6.78
N ASP A 64 -8.58 5.08 -8.10
CA ASP A 64 -8.45 3.85 -8.88
C ASP A 64 -7.05 3.24 -8.79
N PHE A 65 -6.91 1.96 -9.15
CA PHE A 65 -5.65 1.24 -9.00
C PHE A 65 -4.54 1.81 -9.88
N HIS A 66 -4.88 2.32 -11.07
CA HIS A 66 -3.91 2.88 -12.00
C HIS A 66 -3.42 4.25 -11.52
N GLU A 67 -4.27 5.05 -10.89
CA GLU A 67 -3.89 6.28 -10.21
C GLU A 67 -2.90 6.02 -9.07
N LEU A 68 -3.18 5.01 -8.22
CA LEU A 68 -2.26 4.62 -7.16
C LEU A 68 -0.91 4.13 -7.74
N GLU A 69 -0.93 3.25 -8.74
CA GLU A 69 0.28 2.74 -9.39
C GLU A 69 1.12 3.86 -10.01
N ARG A 70 0.49 4.83 -10.67
CA ARG A 70 1.17 6.00 -11.23
C ARG A 70 1.84 6.81 -10.13
N SER A 71 1.14 7.08 -9.04
CA SER A 71 1.69 7.82 -7.90
C SER A 71 2.87 7.08 -7.25
N VAL A 72 2.84 5.74 -7.20
CA VAL A 72 3.98 4.94 -6.73
C VAL A 72 5.19 5.11 -7.65
N VAL A 73 5.00 5.05 -8.98
CA VAL A 73 6.08 5.27 -9.94
C VAL A 73 6.68 6.68 -9.81
N GLU A 74 5.83 7.70 -9.71
CA GLU A 74 6.26 9.09 -9.53
C GLU A 74 7.09 9.26 -8.25
N LYS A 75 6.71 8.60 -7.14
CA LYS A 75 7.48 8.62 -5.89
C LYS A 75 8.84 7.93 -6.03
N VAL A 76 8.91 6.82 -6.77
CA VAL A 76 10.18 6.13 -7.04
C VAL A 76 11.10 7.02 -7.87
N ASP A 77 10.57 7.60 -8.95
CA ASP A 77 11.33 8.51 -9.82
C ASP A 77 11.84 9.73 -9.04
N HIS A 78 10.97 10.36 -8.26
CA HIS A 78 11.34 11.50 -7.42
C HIS A 78 12.41 11.14 -6.38
N GLY A 79 12.31 9.97 -5.75
CA GLY A 79 13.31 9.51 -4.78
C GLY A 79 14.68 9.26 -5.41
N ILE A 80 14.73 8.82 -6.68
CA ILE A 80 15.97 8.69 -7.44
C ILE A 80 16.55 10.08 -7.75
N GLU A 81 15.72 10.98 -8.30
CA GLU A 81 16.15 12.33 -8.70
C GLU A 81 16.67 13.16 -7.52
N THR A 82 16.06 12.99 -6.35
CA THR A 82 16.44 13.72 -5.13
C THR A 82 17.62 13.09 -4.37
N GLY A 83 18.12 11.93 -4.81
CA GLY A 83 19.17 11.21 -4.11
C GLY A 83 18.73 10.75 -2.72
N HIS A 84 17.53 10.17 -2.61
CA HIS A 84 17.04 9.60 -1.36
C HIS A 84 18.06 8.59 -0.81
N GLN A 85 18.22 8.55 0.52
CA GLN A 85 19.29 7.79 1.17
C GLN A 85 19.30 6.30 0.79
N SER A 86 18.12 5.68 0.64
CA SER A 86 18.00 4.29 0.16
C SER A 86 18.55 4.08 -1.25
N GLU A 87 18.40 5.07 -2.13
CA GLU A 87 18.98 5.03 -3.47
C GLU A 87 20.50 5.22 -3.41
N THR A 88 20.97 6.24 -2.70
CA THR A 88 22.41 6.52 -2.60
C THR A 88 23.20 5.36 -1.98
N TRP A 89 22.60 4.64 -1.02
CA TRP A 89 23.28 3.59 -0.28
C TRP A 89 23.15 2.20 -0.93
N TYR A 90 21.99 1.90 -1.50
CA TYR A 90 21.66 0.53 -1.91
C TYR A 90 21.11 0.42 -3.34
N GLY A 91 20.75 1.54 -3.98
CA GLY A 91 20.10 1.52 -5.29
C GLY A 91 18.69 0.93 -5.28
N ASP A 92 18.03 0.90 -4.11
CA ASP A 92 16.74 0.22 -3.92
C ASP A 92 15.63 0.76 -4.85
N LEU A 93 15.63 2.08 -5.10
CA LEU A 93 14.60 2.72 -5.92
C LEU A 93 14.85 2.43 -7.40
N SER A 94 16.11 2.46 -7.84
CA SER A 94 16.50 1.99 -9.18
C SER A 94 16.14 0.52 -9.42
N GLY A 95 16.40 -0.35 -8.43
CA GLY A 95 16.01 -1.76 -8.47
C GLY A 95 14.48 -1.94 -8.58
N LEU A 96 13.72 -1.19 -7.78
CA LEU A 96 12.26 -1.21 -7.82
C LEU A 96 11.73 -0.70 -9.17
N LYS A 97 12.28 0.39 -9.71
CA LYS A 97 11.91 0.95 -11.01
C LYS A 97 12.08 -0.08 -12.13
N GLU A 98 13.20 -0.81 -12.14
CA GLU A 98 13.46 -1.86 -13.12
C GLU A 98 12.48 -3.03 -12.97
N HIS A 99 12.18 -3.45 -11.74
CA HIS A 99 11.17 -4.48 -11.48
C HIS A 99 9.79 -4.09 -12.01
N MET A 100 9.36 -2.83 -11.78
CA MET A 100 8.08 -2.33 -12.24
C MET A 100 8.00 -2.24 -13.78
N LYS A 101 9.10 -1.86 -14.45
CA LYS A 101 9.17 -1.84 -15.92
C LYS A 101 8.98 -3.22 -16.54
N ARG A 102 9.56 -4.27 -15.94
CA ARG A 102 9.46 -5.65 -16.43
C ARG A 102 8.06 -6.28 -16.27
N ARG A 103 7.21 -5.70 -15.41
CA ARG A 103 5.83 -6.16 -15.18
C ARG A 103 4.83 -5.58 -16.17
N ARG A 104 5.21 -4.56 -16.94
CA ARG A 104 4.41 -3.94 -18.00
C ARG A 104 4.66 -4.63 -19.33
#